data_AF-A0A1I8IHQ5-F1
#
_entry.id   AF-A0A1I8IHQ5-F1
#
_cell.length_a   1.000
_cell.length_b   1.000
_cell.length_c   1.000
_cell.angle_alpha   90.00
_cell.angle_beta   90.00
_cell.angle_gamma   90.00
#
_symmetry.space_group_name_H-M   'P 1'
#
loop_
_entity.id
_entity.type
_entity.pdbx_description
1 polymer ?
#
loop_
_entity_poly.entity_id
_entity_poly.type
_entity_poly.pdbx_seq_one_letter_code
_entity_poly.pdbx_strand_id
1 'polypeptide(L)'
;MPEREVCVPQLTGPLGACNLYTAFGYLVGDPCVLVKPGAALAGNYTEDLLLSCRAGLIDTRGGAGGEELELKYHPRVAHHGQMYGYFPRFYFPYPSDESFYLPPMVMVQVVRPPRGRSFVLNCSLANSALANDSTQSSLQFLFD
;
A
#
# COMPACT_ATOMS: atom_id res chain seq x y z
N MET A 1 10.87 -6.97 -33.55
CA MET A 1 10.79 -5.99 -32.45
C MET A 1 11.48 -6.61 -31.25
N PRO A 2 12.39 -5.94 -30.54
CA PRO A 2 12.99 -6.55 -29.35
C PRO A 2 11.88 -6.73 -28.30
N GLU A 3 11.70 -7.96 -27.84
CA GLU A 3 10.80 -8.29 -26.74
C GLU A 3 11.28 -7.53 -25.49
N ARG A 4 10.40 -6.69 -24.93
CA ARG A 4 10.70 -6.02 -23.66
C ARG A 4 10.45 -7.01 -22.55
N GLU A 5 11.48 -7.35 -21.79
CA GLU A 5 11.35 -8.17 -20.59
C GLU A 5 10.50 -7.42 -19.55
N VAL A 6 9.47 -8.10 -19.02
CA VAL A 6 8.61 -7.56 -17.97
C VAL A 6 9.07 -8.11 -16.61
N CYS A 7 9.25 -7.23 -15.63
CA CYS A 7 9.48 -7.64 -14.25
C CYS A 7 8.20 -8.28 -13.70
N VAL A 8 8.26 -9.57 -13.36
CA VAL A 8 7.15 -10.26 -12.70
C VAL A 8 7.21 -9.98 -11.20
N PRO A 9 6.19 -9.33 -10.60
CA PRO A 9 6.12 -9.19 -9.16
C PRO A 9 6.00 -10.57 -8.53
N GLN A 10 6.98 -10.92 -7.71
CA GLN A 10 6.92 -12.13 -6.91
C GLN A 10 5.76 -11.99 -5.95
N LEU A 11 4.72 -12.82 -6.06
CA LEU A 11 3.55 -12.76 -5.16
C LEU A 11 3.78 -13.61 -3.89
N THR A 12 4.71 -14.55 -3.93
CA THR A 12 4.88 -15.64 -2.96
C THR A 12 5.90 -15.35 -1.85
N GLY A 13 6.44 -14.14 -1.77
CA GLY A 13 7.41 -13.73 -0.74
C GLY A 13 7.19 -12.32 -0.16
N PRO A 14 6.98 -11.28 -0.98
CA PRO A 14 6.92 -9.90 -0.50
C PRO A 14 5.55 -9.50 0.06
N LEU A 15 4.46 -10.20 -0.26
CA LEU A 15 3.13 -9.93 0.31
C LEU A 15 2.96 -10.49 1.74
N GLY A 16 3.95 -11.23 2.25
CA GLY A 16 4.03 -11.66 3.65
C GLY A 16 2.80 -12.42 4.13
N ALA A 17 2.39 -12.14 5.37
CA ALA A 17 1.25 -12.80 6.01
C ALA A 17 -0.08 -12.61 5.24
N CYS A 18 -0.21 -11.54 4.47
CA CYS A 18 -1.42 -11.24 3.70
C CYS A 18 -1.70 -12.24 2.56
N ASN A 19 -0.67 -12.96 2.07
CA ASN A 19 -0.86 -14.01 1.07
C ASN A 19 -0.96 -15.42 1.70
N LEU A 20 -0.64 -15.54 2.99
CA LEU A 20 -0.70 -16.81 3.73
C LEU A 20 -2.05 -17.01 4.42
N TYR A 21 -2.73 -15.92 4.80
CA TYR A 21 -4.07 -16.00 5.39
C TYR A 21 -5.13 -16.25 4.32
N THR A 22 -6.03 -17.21 4.58
CA THR A 22 -7.26 -17.39 3.82
C THR A 22 -8.04 -16.08 3.77
N ALA A 23 -8.49 -15.70 2.57
CA ALA A 23 -9.22 -14.45 2.32
C ALA A 23 -8.49 -13.19 2.82
N PHE A 24 -7.16 -13.11 2.67
CA PHE A 24 -6.37 -11.89 2.92
C PHE A 24 -6.53 -11.29 4.32
N GLY A 25 -6.69 -12.14 5.34
CA GLY A 25 -6.78 -11.71 6.73
C GLY A 25 -8.17 -11.27 7.20
N TYR A 26 -9.15 -11.15 6.30
CA TYR A 26 -10.52 -10.73 6.65
C TYR A 26 -11.19 -11.70 7.62
N LEU A 27 -10.97 -13.01 7.49
CA LEU A 27 -11.59 -14.02 8.36
C LEU A 27 -10.97 -14.09 9.75
N VAL A 28 -9.72 -13.66 9.90
CA VAL A 28 -9.00 -13.67 11.20
C VAL A 28 -9.08 -12.31 11.91
N GLY A 29 -9.75 -11.33 11.29
CA GLY A 29 -9.94 -10.00 11.86
C GLY A 29 -8.75 -9.06 11.68
N ASP A 30 -7.79 -9.39 10.81
CA ASP A 30 -6.62 -8.57 10.46
C ASP A 30 -6.59 -8.34 8.94
N PRO A 31 -7.51 -7.54 8.37
CA PRO A 31 -7.63 -7.37 6.93
C PRO A 31 -6.38 -6.79 6.30
N CYS A 32 -6.06 -7.28 5.10
CA CYS A 32 -5.04 -6.70 4.25
C CYS A 32 -5.65 -5.98 3.05
N VAL A 33 -5.33 -4.69 2.93
CA VAL A 33 -5.74 -3.82 1.82
C VAL A 33 -4.61 -3.76 0.79
N LEU A 34 -4.92 -4.05 -0.47
CA LEU A 34 -3.96 -3.96 -1.57
C LEU A 34 -3.87 -2.52 -2.08
N VAL A 35 -2.66 -1.97 -2.11
CA VAL A 35 -2.36 -0.65 -2.64
C VAL A 35 -1.45 -0.78 -3.86
N LYS A 36 -1.86 -0.15 -4.96
CA LYS A 36 -1.10 -0.07 -6.20
C LYS A 36 -0.92 1.39 -6.64
N PRO A 37 0.24 1.79 -7.18
CA PRO A 37 0.40 3.12 -7.73
C PRO A 37 -0.51 3.29 -8.97
N GLY A 38 -1.00 4.51 -9.18
CA GLY A 38 -1.74 4.83 -10.41
C GLY A 38 -0.81 4.99 -11.61
N ALA A 39 -1.34 4.78 -12.82
CA ALA A 39 -0.58 4.98 -14.07
C ALA A 39 -0.09 6.43 -14.26
N ALA A 40 -0.72 7.40 -13.57
CA ALA A 40 -0.26 8.79 -13.54
C ALA A 40 1.13 8.97 -12.89
N LEU A 41 1.61 7.96 -12.15
CA LEU A 41 2.98 7.88 -11.62
C LEU A 41 3.93 7.21 -12.63
N ALA A 42 3.72 7.37 -13.95
CA ALA A 42 4.62 6.88 -15.00
C ALA A 42 5.94 7.67 -15.13
N GLY A 43 6.35 8.38 -14.07
CA GLY A 43 7.63 9.05 -14.02
C GLY A 43 8.80 8.07 -14.03
N ASN A 44 9.96 8.56 -14.46
CA ASN A 44 11.21 7.83 -14.28
C ASN A 44 11.77 8.16 -12.89
N TYR A 45 11.74 7.20 -11.97
CA TYR A 45 12.21 7.39 -10.60
C TYR A 45 13.62 6.84 -10.42
N THR A 46 14.50 7.66 -9.86
CA THR A 46 15.87 7.25 -9.49
C THR A 46 15.91 6.50 -8.16
N GLU A 47 14.85 6.56 -7.37
CA GLU A 47 14.73 5.91 -6.06
C GLU A 47 13.38 5.21 -5.91
N ASP A 48 13.27 4.35 -4.90
CA ASP A 48 12.04 3.61 -4.62
C ASP A 48 10.95 4.55 -4.09
N LEU A 49 9.69 4.26 -4.44
CA LEU A 49 8.56 5.01 -3.89
C LEU A 49 8.17 4.42 -2.55
N LEU A 50 8.01 5.28 -1.54
CA LEU A 50 7.61 4.90 -0.20
C LEU A 50 6.11 5.15 0.00
N LEU A 51 5.43 4.14 0.55
CA LEU A 51 4.03 4.20 0.97
C LEU A 51 3.96 4.42 2.47
N SER A 52 3.27 5.49 2.87
CA SER A 52 2.90 5.75 4.25
C SER A 52 1.38 5.78 4.35
N CYS A 53 0.82 4.99 5.25
CA CYS A 53 -0.60 5.00 5.53
C CYS A 53 -0.84 5.31 7.01
N ARG A 54 -2.01 5.89 7.29
CA ARG A 54 -2.56 6.08 8.63
C ARG A 54 -3.98 5.57 8.63
N ALA A 55 -4.33 4.83 9.66
CA ALA A 55 -5.69 4.35 9.86
C ALA A 55 -6.24 4.94 11.15
N GLY A 56 -7.39 5.61 11.07
CA GLY A 56 -8.05 6.20 12.22
C GLY A 56 -9.50 5.76 12.30
N LEU A 57 -9.97 5.44 13.50
CA LEU A 57 -11.39 5.16 13.71
C LEU A 57 -12.23 6.39 13.38
N ILE A 58 -13.38 6.14 12.77
CA ILE A 58 -14.39 7.17 12.54
C ILE A 58 -15.15 7.34 13.85
N ASP A 59 -15.24 8.58 14.31
CA ASP A 59 -16.08 8.91 15.45
C ASP A 59 -17.56 9.00 15.05
N THR A 60 -18.45 9.06 16.04
CA THR A 60 -19.90 9.18 15.81
C THR A 60 -20.30 10.51 15.16
N ARG A 61 -19.36 11.44 14.97
CA ARG A 61 -19.55 12.74 14.30
C ARG A 61 -19.01 12.73 12.86
N GLY A 62 -18.50 11.60 12.37
CA GLY A 62 -17.95 11.44 11.02
C GLY A 62 -16.54 12.01 10.85
N GLY A 63 -15.87 12.41 11.94
CA GLY A 63 -14.50 12.90 11.93
C GLY A 63 -13.47 11.77 11.99
N ALA A 64 -12.43 11.87 11.16
CA ALA A 64 -11.20 11.09 11.30
C ALA A 64 -10.36 11.67 12.46
N GLY A 65 -10.82 11.47 13.69
CA GLY A 65 -10.17 11.93 14.92
C GLY A 65 -10.15 10.89 16.04
N GLY A 66 -10.51 9.64 15.74
CA GLY A 66 -10.48 8.53 16.70
C GLY A 66 -9.07 7.95 16.90
N GLU A 67 -9.01 6.92 17.75
CA GLU A 67 -7.81 6.10 18.01
C GLU A 67 -7.14 5.64 16.71
N GLU A 68 -5.81 5.76 16.64
CA GLU A 68 -5.00 5.34 15.50
C GLU A 68 -4.77 3.83 15.55
N LEU A 69 -5.02 3.15 14.43
CA LEU A 69 -4.87 1.71 14.31
C LEU A 69 -3.45 1.33 13.90
N GLU A 70 -2.95 0.22 14.44
CA GLU A 70 -1.66 -0.34 14.06
C GLU A 70 -1.70 -0.87 12.61
N LEU A 71 -0.70 -0.50 11.81
CA LEU A 71 -0.56 -0.93 10.42
C LEU A 71 0.74 -1.71 10.19
N LYS A 72 0.69 -2.73 9.33
CA LYS A 72 1.87 -3.46 8.84
C LYS A 72 1.90 -3.48 7.31
N TYR A 73 3.06 -3.20 6.73
CA TYR A 73 3.26 -3.21 5.27
C TYR A 73 3.92 -4.50 4.80
N HIS A 74 3.56 -4.95 3.60
CA HIS A 74 4.18 -6.08 2.92
C HIS A 74 4.27 -5.81 1.39
N PRO A 75 5.46 -5.62 0.81
CA PRO A 75 6.77 -5.61 1.46
C PRO A 75 6.99 -4.30 2.24
N ARG A 76 7.97 -4.30 3.15
CA ARG A 76 8.30 -3.13 3.98
C ARG A 76 9.79 -2.82 4.03
N VAL A 77 10.11 -1.55 4.20
CA VAL A 77 11.47 -1.04 4.37
C VAL A 77 11.51 -0.05 5.53
N ALA A 78 12.63 -0.03 6.26
CA ALA A 78 12.89 0.98 7.28
C ALA A 78 13.61 2.18 6.63
N HIS A 79 13.07 3.38 6.80
CA HIS A 79 13.69 4.63 6.36
C HIS A 79 13.64 5.64 7.51
N HIS A 80 14.80 6.14 7.95
CA HIS A 80 14.95 7.04 9.10
C HIS A 80 14.23 6.56 10.39
N GLY A 81 14.25 5.24 10.64
CA GLY A 81 13.62 4.64 11.83
C GLY A 81 12.10 4.43 11.73
N GLN A 82 11.47 4.84 10.62
CA GLN A 82 10.05 4.58 10.35
C GLN A 82 9.88 3.47 9.30
N MET A 83 8.83 2.66 9.46
CA MET A 83 8.50 1.58 8.52
C MET A 83 7.55 2.07 7.44
N TYR A 84 7.89 1.78 6.18
CA TYR A 84 7.09 2.12 5.01
C TYR A 84 6.81 0.87 4.19
N GLY A 85 5.70 0.88 3.44
CA GLY A 85 5.61 0.06 2.24
C GLY A 85 6.54 0.63 1.17
N TYR A 86 7.01 -0.19 0.23
CA TYR A 86 7.83 0.34 -0.86
C TYR A 86 7.50 -0.30 -2.20
N PHE A 87 7.60 0.52 -3.25
CA PHE A 87 7.49 0.11 -4.63
C PHE A 87 8.87 0.25 -5.27
N PRO A 88 9.48 -0.86 -5.73
CA PRO A 88 10.82 -0.79 -6.29
C PRO A 88 10.87 0.04 -7.57
N ARG A 89 11.87 0.92 -7.70
CA ARG A 89 11.99 1.85 -8.82
C ARG A 89 12.05 1.20 -10.20
N PHE A 90 12.55 -0.04 -10.28
CA PHE A 90 12.72 -0.76 -11.56
C PHE A 90 11.39 -1.18 -12.20
N TYR A 91 10.26 -1.03 -11.50
CA TYR A 91 8.93 -1.15 -12.09
C TYR A 91 8.51 0.08 -12.88
N PHE A 92 9.28 1.17 -12.83
CA PHE A 92 8.98 2.44 -13.46
C PHE A 92 10.03 2.81 -14.52
N PRO A 93 9.66 3.57 -15.57
CA PRO A 93 8.31 4.08 -15.86
C PRO A 93 7.37 2.98 -16.39
N TYR A 94 6.05 3.20 -16.26
CA TYR A 94 5.05 2.29 -16.82
C TYR A 94 5.23 2.15 -18.34
N PRO A 95 5.32 0.93 -18.89
CA PRO A 95 5.33 0.75 -20.34
C PRO A 95 3.97 1.15 -20.91
N SER A 96 3.98 1.81 -22.07
CA SER A 96 2.78 2.23 -22.80
C SER A 96 1.96 1.07 -23.35
N ASP A 97 2.57 -0.10 -23.49
CA ASP A 97 1.92 -1.34 -23.89
C ASP A 97 1.78 -2.21 -22.64
N GLU A 98 0.61 -2.12 -22.00
CA GLU A 98 0.31 -2.71 -20.69
C GLU A 98 0.07 -4.23 -20.74
N SER A 99 0.07 -4.83 -21.93
CA SER A 99 -0.49 -6.16 -22.20
C SER A 99 0.03 -7.30 -21.32
N PHE A 100 1.21 -7.14 -20.70
CA PHE A 100 1.78 -8.10 -19.76
C PHE A 100 2.40 -7.46 -18.52
N TYR A 101 2.31 -6.14 -18.38
CA TYR A 101 2.93 -5.43 -17.27
C TYR A 101 2.10 -5.61 -15.99
N LEU A 102 2.77 -6.08 -14.93
CA LEU A 102 2.16 -6.23 -13.62
C LEU A 102 2.72 -5.14 -12.69
N PRO A 103 1.88 -4.19 -12.21
CA PRO A 103 2.34 -3.13 -11.34
C PRO A 103 2.85 -3.68 -10.01
N PRO A 104 3.82 -3.00 -9.37
CA PRO A 104 4.23 -3.34 -8.03
C PRO A 104 3.07 -3.07 -7.06
N MET A 105 2.95 -3.92 -6.05
CA MET A 105 1.84 -3.87 -5.08
C MET A 105 2.39 -3.94 -3.66
N VAL A 106 1.72 -3.24 -2.75
CA VAL A 106 1.96 -3.30 -1.31
C VAL A 106 0.66 -3.67 -0.60
N MET A 107 0.71 -4.62 0.31
CA MET A 107 -0.39 -4.92 1.22
C MET A 107 -0.23 -4.11 2.50
N VAL A 108 -1.32 -3.46 2.91
CA VAL A 108 -1.44 -2.75 4.18
C VAL A 108 -2.36 -3.57 5.08
N GLN A 109 -1.78 -4.25 6.06
CA GLN A 109 -2.51 -5.01 7.06
C GLN A 109 -2.95 -4.07 8.19
N VAL A 110 -4.25 -3.99 8.45
CA VAL A 110 -4.80 -3.32 9.63
C VAL A 110 -4.86 -4.33 10.75
N VAL A 111 -4.09 -4.12 11.82
CA VAL A 111 -3.92 -5.09 12.89
C VAL A 111 -5.04 -4.92 13.91
N ARG A 112 -5.85 -5.96 14.11
CA ARG A 112 -6.92 -6.06 15.10
C ARG A 112 -7.83 -4.81 15.17
N PRO A 113 -8.40 -4.32 14.04
CA PRO A 113 -9.42 -3.27 14.08
C PRO A 113 -10.57 -3.66 15.03
N PRO A 114 -11.11 -2.71 15.81
CA PRO A 114 -12.31 -2.92 16.61
C PRO A 114 -13.51 -3.31 15.73
N ARG A 115 -14.20 -4.39 16.10
CA ARG A 115 -15.39 -4.88 15.39
C ARG A 115 -16.58 -3.93 15.53
N GLY A 116 -17.44 -3.88 14.51
CA GLY A 116 -18.62 -3.00 14.48
C GLY A 116 -18.27 -1.51 14.44
N ARG A 117 -17.04 -1.15 14.03
CA ARG A 117 -16.58 0.23 13.89
C ARG A 117 -15.97 0.46 12.52
N SER A 118 -16.22 1.64 11.96
CA SER A 118 -15.59 2.09 10.73
C SER A 118 -14.26 2.76 11.00
N PHE A 119 -13.35 2.69 10.02
CA PHE A 119 -12.10 3.44 10.01
C PHE A 119 -11.83 4.04 8.63
N VAL A 120 -11.02 5.09 8.60
CA VAL A 120 -10.47 5.66 7.37
C VAL A 120 -9.02 5.26 7.28
N LEU A 121 -8.61 4.72 6.13
CA LEU A 121 -7.22 4.49 5.76
C LEU A 121 -6.79 5.58 4.77
N ASN A 122 -5.90 6.45 5.22
CA ASN A 122 -5.31 7.50 4.40
C ASN A 122 -3.89 7.09 4.02
N CYS A 123 -3.61 6.96 2.74
CA CYS A 123 -2.29 6.60 2.23
C CYS A 123 -1.70 7.74 1.41
N SER A 124 -0.41 7.98 1.59
CA SER A 124 0.39 8.89 0.79
C SER A 124 1.58 8.17 0.19
N LEU A 125 1.89 8.55 -1.04
CA LEU A 125 3.10 8.15 -1.73
C LEU A 125 4.10 9.29 -1.67
N ALA A 126 5.32 9.00 -1.27
CA ALA A 126 6.44 9.92 -1.33
C ALA A 126 7.60 9.26 -2.07
N ASN A 127 8.38 10.06 -2.78
CA ASN A 127 9.67 9.60 -3.28
C ASN A 127 10.65 9.59 -2.09
N SER A 128 11.52 8.58 -1.95
CA SER A 128 12.43 8.52 -0.79
C SER A 128 13.37 9.73 -0.68
N ALA A 129 13.66 10.42 -1.79
CA ALA A 129 14.42 11.68 -1.83
C ALA A 129 13.57 12.93 -1.54
N LEU A 130 12.25 12.86 -1.68
CA LEU A 130 11.32 13.99 -1.61
C LEU A 130 10.11 13.59 -0.78
N ALA A 131 10.29 13.54 0.54
CA ALA A 131 9.21 13.34 1.51
C ALA A 131 8.12 14.45 1.48
N ASN A 132 8.20 15.41 0.56
CA ASN A 132 7.38 16.63 0.52
C ASN A 132 6.42 16.74 -0.69
N ASP A 133 6.53 15.89 -1.71
CA ASP A 133 5.62 15.93 -2.87
C ASP A 133 4.70 14.71 -2.86
N SER A 134 3.66 14.77 -2.02
CA SER A 134 2.83 13.61 -1.70
C SER A 134 1.55 13.58 -2.51
N THR A 135 1.36 12.52 -3.30
CA THR A 135 0.02 12.16 -3.80
C THR A 135 -0.74 11.47 -2.67
N GLN A 136 -1.90 12.02 -2.26
CA GLN A 136 -2.71 11.47 -1.18
C GLN A 136 -3.95 10.76 -1.74
N SER A 137 -4.31 9.63 -1.14
CA SER A 137 -5.55 8.90 -1.43
C SER A 137 -6.18 8.44 -0.13
N SER A 138 -7.49 8.62 -0.02
CA SER A 138 -8.28 8.25 1.16
C SER A 138 -9.25 7.13 0.79
N LEU A 139 -9.27 6.07 1.60
CA LEU A 139 -10.22 4.97 1.48
C LEU A 139 -10.94 4.79 2.83
N GLN A 140 -12.26 4.71 2.79
CA GLN A 140 -13.09 4.47 3.98
C GLN A 140 -13.54 3.01 3.99
N PHE A 141 -13.34 2.34 5.13
CA PHE A 141 -13.73 0.94 5.32
C PHE A 141 -14.72 0.82 6.50
N LEU A 142 -15.75 0.01 6.32
CA LEU A 142 -16.64 -0.46 7.39
C LEU A 142 -16.26 -1.91 7.71
N PHE A 143 -16.06 -2.22 8.99
CA PHE A 143 -15.76 -3.57 9.47
C PHE A 143 -16.89 -4.06 10.37
N ASP A 144 -17.64 -5.04 9.86
CA ASP A 144 -18.74 -5.71 10.57
C ASP A 144 -18.22 -6.81 11.53
#